data_AF-R0CQE6-F1
#
_entry.id   AF-R0CQE6-F1
#
_cell.length_a   1.000
_cell.length_b   1.000
_cell.length_c   1.000
_cell.angle_alpha   90.00
_cell.angle_beta   90.00
_cell.angle_gamma   90.00
#
_symmetry.space_group_name_H-M   'P 1'
#
loop_
_entity.id
_entity.type
_entity.pdbx_description
1 polymer ?
#
loop_
_entity_poly.entity_id
_entity_poly.type
_entity_poly.pdbx_seq_one_letter_code
_entity_poly.pdbx_strand_id
1 'polypeptide(L)' 'MHYQKVLKMPESIPYLSVGFDVGADFTWMSIMLPNGILIGKPFKIIHSDPQSRELAISKIKEAQEMYSLESRCFLESTG' A
#
# COMPACT_ATOMS: atom_id res chain seq x y z
N MET A 1 -28.18 4.68 22.79
CA MET A 1 -27.56 4.46 21.47
C MET A 1 -26.30 5.32 21.40
N HIS A 2 -25.12 4.72 21.54
CA HIS A 2 -23.84 5.45 21.38
C HIS A 2 -23.57 5.60 19.88
N TYR A 3 -23.80 6.81 19.36
CA TYR A 3 -23.30 7.21 18.05
C TYR A 3 -21.77 7.26 18.14
N GLN A 4 -21.09 6.25 17.61
CA GLN A 4 -19.69 6.41 17.24
C GLN A 4 -19.66 7.55 16.22
N LYS A 5 -19.08 8.69 16.61
CA LYS A 5 -18.63 9.72 15.68
C LYS A 5 -17.56 9.07 14.79
N VAL A 6 -18.01 8.42 13.72
CA VAL A 6 -17.14 8.13 12.59
C VAL A 6 -16.71 9.50 12.08
N LEU A 7 -15.43 9.83 12.29
CA LEU A 7 -14.82 10.98 11.65
C LEU A 7 -15.12 10.88 10.17
N LYS A 8 -16.06 11.68 9.66
CA LYS A 8 -16.23 11.86 8.23
C LYS A 8 -14.92 12.46 7.75
N MET A 9 -14.08 11.62 7.16
CA MET A 9 -12.93 12.12 6.42
C MET A 9 -13.48 13.10 5.38
N PRO A 10 -12.88 14.29 5.21
CA PRO A 10 -13.23 15.17 4.11
C PRO A 10 -13.21 14.35 2.81
N GLU A 11 -14.05 14.68 1.83
CA GLU A 11 -14.20 13.96 0.55
C GLU A 11 -12.86 13.85 -0.18
N SER A 12 -12.01 12.94 0.27
CA SER A 12 -10.76 12.60 -0.37
C SER A 12 -11.12 11.60 -1.44
N ILE A 13 -10.68 11.87 -2.66
CA ILE A 13 -10.72 10.91 -3.76
C ILE A 13 -10.17 9.58 -3.22
N PRO A 14 -10.93 8.46 -3.34
CA PRO A 14 -10.46 7.17 -2.85
C PRO A 14 -9.11 6.83 -3.50
N TYR A 15 -8.20 6.23 -2.73
CA TYR A 15 -6.88 5.84 -3.21
C TYR A 15 -6.47 4.48 -2.64
N LEU A 16 -5.61 3.78 -3.37
CA LEU A 16 -4.92 2.60 -2.86
C LEU A 16 -3.83 3.04 -1.90
N SER A 17 -3.83 2.50 -0.69
CA SER A 17 -2.75 2.74 0.26
C SER A 17 -1.67 1.69 0.04
N VAL A 18 -0.46 2.12 -0.30
CA VAL A 18 0.71 1.24 -0.45
C VAL A 18 1.61 1.46 0.75
N GLY A 19 1.63 0.50 1.67
CA GLY A 19 2.48 0.54 2.87
C GLY A 19 3.81 -0.14 2.61
N PHE A 20 4.90 0.51 3.00
CA PHE A 20 6.26 -0.01 3.00
C PHE A 20 6.80 -0.06 4.43
N ASP A 21 7.11 -1.25 4.90
CA ASP A 21 7.85 -1.49 6.15
C ASP A 21 9.31 -1.81 5.78
N VAL A 22 10.18 -0.81 5.97
CA VAL A 22 11.55 -0.79 5.46
C VAL A 22 12.51 -1.31 6.52
N GLY A 23 13.12 -2.46 6.25
CA GLY A 23 14.25 -3.00 7.01
C GLY A 23 15.60 -2.73 6.34
N ALA A 24 16.68 -3.25 6.91
CA ALA A 24 18.03 -3.07 6.35
C ALA A 24 18.20 -3.77 4.99
N ASP A 25 17.85 -5.06 4.92
CA ASP A 25 18.12 -5.93 3.76
C ASP A 25 16.91 -6.08 2.81
N PHE A 26 15.71 -5.80 3.32
CA PHE A 26 14.47 -5.95 2.56
C PHE A 26 13.39 -5.01 3.08
N THR A 27 12.39 -4.78 2.22
CA THR A 27 11.17 -4.03 2.53
C THR A 27 9.96 -4.93 2.33
N TRP A 28 9.02 -4.92 3.27
CA TRP A 28 7.69 -5.48 3.05
C TRP A 28 6.78 -4.44 2.43
N MET A 29 6.12 -4.80 1.34
CA MET A 29 5.13 -3.97 0.66
C MET A 29 3.76 -4.60 0.76
N SER A 30 2.74 -3.81 1.09
CA SER A 30 1.34 -4.22 1.07
C SER A 30 0.47 -3.15 0.40
N ILE A 31 -0.62 -3.56 -0.24
CA ILE A 31 -1.58 -2.66 -0.86
C ILE A 31 -2.93 -2.86 -0.19
N MET A 32 -3.56 -1.77 0.23
CA MET A 32 -4.85 -1.76 0.91
C MET A 32 -5.86 -0.89 0.14
N LEU A 33 -7.07 -1.42 -0.01
CA LEU A 33 -8.20 -0.70 -0.59
C LEU A 33 -8.69 0.43 0.34
N PRO A 34 -9.41 1.43 -0.18
CA PRO A 34 -10.00 2.50 0.64
C PRO A 34 -10.92 2.01 1.76
N ASN A 35 -11.48 0.80 1.63
CA ASN A 35 -12.34 0.16 2.63
C ASN A 35 -11.56 -0.60 3.73
N GLY A 36 -10.22 -0.53 3.73
CA GLY A 36 -9.36 -1.19 4.71
C GLY A 36 -9.02 -2.65 4.41
N ILE A 37 -9.42 -3.18 3.25
CA ILE A 37 -9.12 -4.57 2.86
C ILE A 37 -7.75 -4.64 2.19
N LEU A 38 -6.89 -5.54 2.67
CA LEU A 38 -5.61 -5.86 2.02
C LEU A 38 -5.80 -6.65 0.73
N ILE A 39 -5.01 -6.29 -0.29
CA ILE A 39 -5.04 -6.90 -1.62
C ILE A 39 -3.88 -7.89 -1.73
N GLY A 40 -4.21 -9.17 -1.88
CA GLY A 40 -3.21 -10.22 -2.01
C GLY A 40 -2.35 -10.41 -0.76
N LYS A 41 -1.20 -11.07 -0.93
CA LYS A 41 -0.20 -11.25 0.13
C LYS A 41 0.82 -10.11 0.10
N PRO A 42 1.37 -9.68 1.25
CA PRO A 42 2.50 -8.77 1.28
C PRO A 42 3.65 -9.28 0.41
N PHE A 43 4.28 -8.37 -0.32
CA PHE A 43 5.36 -8.65 -1.24
C PHE A 43 6.69 -8.23 -0.63
N LYS A 44 7.70 -9.11 -0.71
CA LYS A 44 9.04 -8.84 -0.17
C LYS A 44 9.92 -8.27 -1.27
N ILE A 45 10.41 -7.05 -1.06
CA ILE A 45 11.37 -6.39 -1.94
C ILE A 45 12.76 -6.61 -1.35
N ILE A 46 13.64 -7.28 -2.07
CA ILE A 46 15.01 -7.55 -1.64
C ILE A 46 15.90 -6.43 -2.18
N HIS A 47 16.59 -5.68 -1.31
CA HIS A 47 17.31 -4.47 -1.73
C HIS A 47 18.46 -4.76 -2.70
N SER A 48 19.07 -5.94 -2.59
CA SER A 48 20.13 -6.41 -3.48
C SER A 48 19.64 -6.96 -4.82
N ASP A 49 18.33 -7.16 -5.01
CA ASP A 49 17.75 -7.71 -6.23
C ASP A 49 16.91 -6.66 -6.97
N PRO A 50 17.42 -6.09 -8.09
CA PRO A 50 16.68 -5.14 -8.91
C PRO A 50 15.35 -5.69 -9.46
N GLN A 51 15.26 -6.99 -9.73
CA GLN A 51 14.05 -7.61 -10.27
C GLN A 51 12.91 -7.55 -9.25
N SER A 52 13.21 -7.77 -7.97
CA SER A 52 12.21 -7.64 -6.90
C SER A 52 11.59 -6.23 -6.86
N ARG A 53 12.38 -5.19 -7.12
CA ARG A 53 11.88 -3.81 -7.18
C ARG A 53 11.01 -3.57 -8.41
N GLU A 54 11.39 -4.08 -9.56
CA GLU A 54 10.58 -3.98 -10.79
C GLU A 54 9.23 -4.70 -10.63
N LEU A 55 9.24 -5.88 -10.03
CA LEU A 55 8.02 -6.63 -9.70
C LEU A 55 7.11 -5.87 -8.72
N ALA A 56 7.68 -5.17 -7.73
CA ALA A 56 6.92 -4.33 -6.82
C ALA A 56 6.20 -3.20 -7.57
N ILE A 57 6.89 -2.53 -8.50
CA ILE A 57 6.31 -1.47 -9.34
C ILE A 57 5.20 -2.04 -10.22
N SER A 58 5.40 -3.21 -10.82
CA SER A 58 4.37 -3.89 -11.63
C SER A 58 3.11 -4.14 -10.81
N LYS A 59 3.26 -4.69 -9.59
CA LYS A 59 2.13 -4.96 -8.69
C LYS A 59 1.34 -3.71 -8.30
N ILE A 60 2.02 -2.59 -8.06
CA ILE A 60 1.34 -1.32 -7.77
C ILE A 60 0.54 -0.87 -8.99
N LYS A 61 1.15 -0.88 -10.19
CA LYS A 61 0.48 -0.49 -11.43
C LYS A 61 -0.72 -1.38 -11.76
N GLU A 62 -0.56 -2.70 -11.66
CA GLU A 62 -1.63 -3.68 -11.84
C GLU A 62 -2.80 -3.40 -10.89
N ALA A 63 -2.52 -3.07 -9.62
CA ALA A 63 -3.57 -2.70 -8.68
C ALA A 63 -4.24 -1.36 -9.05
N GLN A 64 -3.47 -0.35 -9.46
CA GLN A 64 -4.04 0.93 -9.91
C GLN A 64 -4.98 0.75 -11.11
N GLU A 65 -4.58 -0.06 -12.09
CA GLU A 65 -5.39 -0.39 -13.27
C GLU A 65 -6.63 -1.22 -12.89
N MET A 66 -6.46 -2.24 -12.05
CA MET A 66 -7.56 -3.14 -11.64
C MET A 66 -8.67 -2.41 -10.89
N TYR A 67 -8.32 -1.46 -10.02
CA TYR A 67 -9.28 -0.74 -9.19
C TYR A 67 -9.64 0.63 -9.74
N SER A 68 -9.00 1.09 -10.83
CA SER A 68 -9.14 2.44 -11.38
C SER A 68 -8.92 3.53 -10.32
N LEU A 69 -7.93 3.32 -9.45
CA LEU A 69 -7.60 4.21 -8.34
C LEU A 69 -6.14 4.62 -8.40
N GLU A 70 -5.87 5.87 -8.04
CA GLU A 70 -4.49 6.30 -7.76
C GLU A 70 -3.95 5.62 -6.50
N SER A 71 -2.64 5.45 -6.42
CA SER A 71 -1.97 4.91 -5.24
C SER A 71 -1.26 6.02 -4.46
N ARG A 72 -1.21 5.87 -3.13
CA ARG A 72 -0.41 6.70 -2.24
C ARG A 72 0.53 5.81 -1.43
N CYS A 73 1.80 6.17 -1.41
CA CYS A 73 2.84 5.42 -0.72
C CYS A 73 3.04 5.97 0.69
N PHE A 74 3.05 5.08 1.66
CA PHE A 74 3.37 5.36 3.06
C PHE A 74 4.58 4.54 3.44
N LEU A 75 5.60 5.21 3.95
CA LEU A 75 6.87 4.59 4.29
C LEU A 75 7.06 4.67 5.79
N GLU A 76 7.18 3.51 6.41
CA GLU A 76 7.61 3.33 7.79
C GLU A 76 9.04 2.78 7.76
N SER A 77 9.96 3.51 8.39
CA SER A 77 11.34 3.10 8.59
C SER A 77 11.56 2.98 10.08
N THR A 78 11.99 1.80 10.55
CA THR A 78 12.31 1.57 11.97
C THR A 78 13.79 1.84 12.30
N GLY A 79 14.42 2.75 11.56
CA GLY A 79 15.84 3.12 11.68
C GLY A 79 16.06 4.49 12.29
#